data_AF-K5W0U7-F1
#
_entry.id   AF-K5W0U7-F1
#
_cell.length_a   1.000
_cell.length_b   1.000
_cell.length_c   1.000
_cell.angle_alpha   90.00
_cell.angle_beta   90.00
_cell.angle_gamma   90.00
#
_symmetry.space_group_name_H-M   'P 1'
#
loop_
_entity.id
_entity.type
_entity.pdbx_description
1 polymer ?
#
loop_
_entity_poly.entity_id
_entity_poly.type
_entity_poly.pdbx_seq_one_letter_code
_entity_poly.pdbx_strand_id
1 'polypeptide(L)'
;MPHRVYGHNFLDRNHLVQVIIGSSSKTPSMQGVRLHHRLISPAFKDEHFVSAPLKLVMTTTSPQVISAPYSVSLPQSGHRDVFTFQIPSLESLSLEFSIYPNFGTKTIGRAVALPSMMRDCTSGTRDFTLPILDTRLHVIGEVDFTVSIITSFRGARLEANGGMETYWKSTALHATPRTHPG
;
A
#
# COMPACT_ATOMS: atom_id res chain seq x y z
N MET A 1 11.97 -25.91 -23.87
CA MET A 1 10.94 -24.95 -23.43
C MET A 1 11.01 -24.86 -21.90
N PRO A 2 11.13 -23.69 -21.27
CA PRO A 2 11.29 -23.63 -19.82
C PRO A 2 9.93 -23.83 -19.14
N HIS A 3 9.91 -24.73 -18.15
CA HIS A 3 8.73 -25.10 -17.40
C HIS A 3 8.25 -23.91 -16.54
N ARG A 4 7.01 -23.45 -16.77
CA ARG A 4 6.34 -22.53 -15.85
C ARG A 4 5.97 -23.30 -14.59
N VAL A 5 6.63 -22.98 -13.49
CA VAL A 5 6.26 -23.46 -12.16
C VAL A 5 5.05 -22.66 -11.71
N TYR A 6 3.86 -23.27 -11.77
CA TYR A 6 2.68 -22.75 -11.11
C TYR A 6 2.67 -23.28 -9.68
N GLY A 7 2.92 -22.41 -8.69
CA GLY A 7 2.86 -22.77 -7.29
C GLY A 7 3.22 -21.61 -6.36
N HIS A 8 2.25 -21.18 -5.56
CA HIS A 8 2.38 -20.64 -4.19
C HIS A 8 3.54 -19.70 -3.83
N ASN A 9 4.03 -18.85 -4.74
CA ASN A 9 5.10 -17.89 -4.45
C ASN A 9 4.56 -16.60 -3.80
N PHE A 10 3.61 -16.73 -2.88
CA PHE A 10 3.00 -15.58 -2.21
C PHE A 10 4.00 -15.05 -1.18
N LEU A 11 4.58 -13.87 -1.46
CA LEU A 11 5.50 -13.16 -0.57
C LEU A 11 6.86 -13.83 -0.33
N ASP A 12 7.36 -14.71 -1.21
CA ASP A 12 8.71 -15.30 -1.06
C ASP A 12 9.81 -14.22 -1.04
N ARG A 13 9.63 -13.13 -1.80
CA ARG A 13 10.63 -12.06 -1.94
C ARG A 13 10.12 -10.66 -1.65
N ASN A 14 8.81 -10.51 -1.48
CA ASN A 14 8.17 -9.22 -1.35
C ASN A 14 7.32 -9.17 -0.09
N HIS A 15 7.22 -8.00 0.51
CA HIS A 15 6.30 -7.68 1.58
C HIS A 15 5.00 -7.14 0.98
N LEU A 16 3.85 -7.52 1.53
CA LEU A 16 2.58 -6.88 1.20
C LEU A 16 2.38 -5.69 2.13
N VAL A 17 2.17 -4.52 1.57
CA VAL A 17 1.86 -3.31 2.31
C VAL A 17 0.44 -2.89 1.99
N GLN A 18 -0.36 -2.71 3.04
CA GLN A 18 -1.68 -2.12 2.96
C GLN A 18 -1.70 -0.78 3.68
N VAL A 19 -2.10 0.27 2.97
CA VAL A 19 -2.31 1.61 3.50
C VAL A 19 -3.81 1.89 3.47
N ILE A 20 -4.37 2.25 4.61
CA ILE A 20 -5.81 2.47 4.78
C ILE A 20 -6.01 3.91 5.18
N ILE A 21 -6.84 4.64 4.44
CA ILE A 21 -7.19 6.03 4.75
C ILE A 21 -8.69 6.10 5.01
N GLY A 22 -9.09 6.75 6.09
CA GLY A 22 -10.50 6.97 6.42
C GLY A 22 -10.91 6.52 7.81
N SER A 23 -12.22 6.62 8.07
CA SER A 23 -12.75 6.47 9.43
C SER A 23 -12.53 5.07 10.02
N SER A 24 -11.73 5.08 11.09
CA SER A 24 -11.50 4.05 12.08
C SER A 24 -12.72 3.67 12.96
N SER A 25 -13.53 2.61 12.78
CA SER A 25 -14.46 2.18 13.85
C SER A 25 -13.71 1.82 15.15
N LYS A 26 -12.43 1.42 15.04
CA LYS A 26 -11.54 1.17 16.17
C LYS A 26 -10.91 2.47 16.72
N THR A 27 -10.85 3.52 15.90
CA THR A 27 -10.17 4.79 16.18
C THR A 27 -11.00 5.96 15.64
N PRO A 28 -12.07 6.35 16.35
CA PRO A 28 -13.02 7.38 15.88
C PRO A 28 -12.39 8.77 15.72
N SER A 29 -11.17 8.98 16.24
CA SER A 29 -10.39 10.19 16.05
C SER A 29 -9.73 10.31 14.67
N MET A 30 -9.56 9.21 13.93
CA MET A 30 -8.96 9.22 12.59
C MET A 30 -10.01 9.57 11.54
N GLN A 31 -9.88 10.75 10.93
CA GLN A 31 -10.86 11.27 9.96
C GLN A 31 -10.37 11.19 8.50
N GLY A 32 -9.26 10.48 8.25
CA GLY A 32 -8.66 10.38 6.92
C GLY A 32 -7.89 11.64 6.57
N VAL A 33 -8.50 12.63 5.92
CA VAL A 33 -7.83 13.88 5.56
C VAL A 33 -8.58 15.08 6.13
N ARG A 34 -7.86 15.94 6.85
CA ARG A 34 -8.39 17.19 7.41
C ARG A 34 -7.56 18.36 6.91
N LEU A 35 -8.21 19.37 6.33
CA LEU A 35 -7.55 20.58 5.88
C LEU A 35 -8.00 21.78 6.73
N HIS A 36 -7.03 22.60 7.15
CA HIS A 36 -7.26 23.78 7.97
C HIS A 36 -7.62 24.99 7.10
N HIS A 37 -8.89 25.40 7.16
CA HIS A 37 -9.47 26.50 6.39
C HIS A 37 -8.69 27.83 6.49
N ARG A 38 -8.00 28.09 7.61
CA ARG A 38 -7.31 29.38 7.85
C ARG A 38 -5.89 29.47 7.26
N LEU A 39 -5.26 28.36 6.89
CA LEU A 39 -3.84 28.32 6.48
C LEU A 39 -3.63 28.06 4.99
N ILE A 40 -4.70 27.82 4.24
CA ILE A 40 -4.66 27.85 2.77
C ILE A 40 -4.24 29.25 2.25
N SER A 41 -4.25 30.30 3.10
CA SER A 41 -3.57 31.60 2.92
C SER A 41 -4.08 32.44 1.72
N PRO A 42 -3.92 33.78 1.71
CA PRO A 42 -4.53 34.68 0.72
C PRO A 42 -3.95 34.56 -0.70
N ALA A 43 -3.05 33.59 -0.95
CA ALA A 43 -2.64 33.18 -2.29
C ALA A 43 -3.75 32.39 -3.02
N PHE A 44 -4.74 31.88 -2.28
CA PHE A 44 -5.99 31.29 -2.79
C PHE A 44 -7.13 32.30 -2.70
N LYS A 45 -6.90 33.54 -3.13
CA LYS A 45 -7.92 34.60 -3.24
C LYS A 45 -8.96 34.36 -4.34
N ASP A 46 -8.75 33.35 -5.18
CA ASP A 46 -9.82 32.85 -6.05
C ASP A 46 -10.78 32.03 -5.17
N GLU A 47 -11.82 32.70 -4.66
CA GLU A 47 -12.92 32.16 -3.83
C GLU A 47 -13.55 30.86 -4.39
N HIS A 48 -13.28 30.52 -5.65
CA HIS A 48 -13.81 29.35 -6.32
C HIS A 48 -13.12 28.03 -5.92
N PHE A 49 -11.93 28.05 -5.30
CA PHE A 49 -11.19 26.80 -5.00
C PHE A 49 -11.44 26.21 -3.61
N VAL A 50 -11.89 27.01 -2.65
CA VAL A 50 -12.12 26.56 -1.26
C VAL A 50 -13.37 25.67 -1.11
N SER A 51 -14.22 25.61 -2.14
CA SER A 51 -15.33 24.65 -2.25
C SER A 51 -15.15 23.66 -3.40
N ALA A 52 -14.01 23.70 -4.10
CA ALA A 52 -13.75 22.80 -5.20
C ALA A 52 -13.38 21.42 -4.65
N PRO A 53 -13.87 20.33 -5.27
CA PRO A 53 -13.51 19.00 -4.83
C PRO A 53 -12.01 18.79 -5.05
N LEU A 54 -11.33 18.30 -4.02
CA LEU A 54 -9.89 18.03 -4.05
C LEU A 54 -9.67 16.53 -4.24
N LYS A 55 -8.43 16.15 -4.55
CA LYS A 55 -8.01 14.76 -4.49
C LYS A 55 -6.70 14.61 -3.73
N LEU A 56 -6.66 13.59 -2.88
CA LEU A 56 -5.44 13.07 -2.32
C LEU A 56 -4.86 12.07 -3.32
N VAL A 57 -3.57 12.15 -3.61
CA VAL A 57 -2.83 11.16 -4.39
C VAL A 57 -1.73 10.59 -3.51
N MET A 58 -1.77 9.28 -3.28
CA MET A 58 -0.72 8.53 -2.59
C MET A 58 0.19 7.86 -3.61
N THR A 59 1.50 8.07 -3.46
CA THR A 59 2.53 7.37 -4.22
C THR A 59 3.56 6.74 -3.28
N THR A 60 4.25 5.74 -3.79
CA THR A 60 5.44 5.19 -3.15
C THR A 60 6.66 5.82 -3.81
N THR A 61 7.60 6.33 -3.03
CA THR A 61 8.86 6.89 -3.56
C THR A 61 9.89 5.80 -3.89
N SER A 62 9.59 4.54 -3.59
CA SER A 62 10.51 3.43 -3.85
C SER A 62 10.65 3.18 -5.36
N PRO A 63 11.85 3.30 -5.94
CA PRO A 63 12.07 3.12 -7.39
C PRO A 63 11.83 1.67 -7.85
N GLN A 64 11.78 0.72 -6.90
CA GLN A 64 11.55 -0.69 -7.17
C GLN A 64 10.05 -1.05 -7.23
N VAL A 65 9.17 -0.13 -6.85
CA VAL A 65 7.72 -0.36 -6.85
C VAL A 65 7.10 0.37 -8.01
N ILE A 66 6.76 -0.38 -9.06
CA ILE A 66 5.97 0.11 -10.19
C ILE A 66 4.49 -0.07 -9.82
N SER A 67 3.97 0.80 -8.95
CA SER A 67 2.53 0.87 -8.67
C SER A 67 1.95 2.15 -9.25
N ALA A 68 0.73 2.08 -9.76
CA ALA A 68 -0.01 3.26 -10.16
C ALA A 68 -0.24 4.16 -8.94
N PRO A 69 -0.26 5.49 -9.11
CA PRO A 69 -0.67 6.40 -8.04
C PRO A 69 -2.10 6.05 -7.60
N TYR A 70 -2.33 6.00 -6.29
CA TYR A 70 -3.66 5.81 -5.73
C TYR A 70 -4.31 7.16 -5.44
N SER A 71 -5.58 7.35 -5.78
CA SER A 71 -6.27 8.63 -5.58
C SER A 71 -7.57 8.49 -4.80
N VAL A 72 -7.82 9.43 -3.88
CA VAL A 72 -9.07 9.57 -3.11
C VAL A 72 -9.66 10.95 -3.35
N SER A 73 -10.96 11.01 -3.61
CA SER A 73 -11.70 12.28 -3.68
C SER A 73 -11.95 12.84 -2.28
N LEU A 74 -11.77 14.15 -2.12
CA LEU A 74 -11.98 14.87 -0.88
C LEU A 74 -13.15 15.86 -1.02
N PRO A 75 -13.99 16.03 0.03
CA PRO A 75 -13.94 15.36 1.33
C PRO A 75 -14.28 13.86 1.20
N GLN A 76 -13.66 13.04 2.04
CA GLN A 76 -13.82 11.60 1.97
C GLN A 76 -15.26 11.21 2.33
N SER A 77 -15.89 10.34 1.55
CA SER A 77 -17.32 10.00 1.63
C SER A 77 -17.70 9.10 2.82
N GLY A 78 -16.88 9.04 3.87
CA GLY A 78 -17.07 8.18 5.05
C GLY A 78 -16.66 6.71 4.86
N HIS A 79 -16.31 6.30 3.63
CA HIS A 79 -15.74 4.98 3.35
C HIS A 79 -14.25 4.92 3.65
N ARG A 80 -13.70 3.71 3.79
CA ARG A 80 -12.25 3.49 3.89
C ARG A 80 -11.68 3.18 2.53
N ASP A 81 -10.62 3.88 2.17
CA ASP A 81 -9.82 3.60 0.99
C ASP A 81 -8.64 2.72 1.37
N VAL A 82 -8.47 1.59 0.68
CA VAL A 82 -7.40 0.62 0.96
C VAL A 82 -6.49 0.50 -0.25
N PHE A 83 -5.22 0.85 -0.08
CA PHE A 83 -4.18 0.72 -1.09
C PHE A 83 -3.29 -0.45 -0.76
N THR A 84 -3.18 -1.40 -1.68
CA THR A 84 -2.38 -2.61 -1.50
C THR A 84 -1.33 -2.69 -2.58
N PHE A 85 -0.07 -2.80 -2.18
CA PHE A 85 1.07 -2.99 -3.10
C PHE A 85 2.12 -3.90 -2.48
N GLN A 86 3.04 -4.38 -3.31
CA GLN A 86 4.16 -5.21 -2.88
C GLN A 86 5.48 -4.45 -3.01
N ILE A 87 6.36 -4.62 -2.03
CA ILE A 87 7.69 -4.00 -2.03
C ILE A 87 8.75 -5.06 -1.65
N PRO A 88 9.91 -5.12 -2.33
CA PRO A 88 10.95 -6.10 -2.01
C PRO A 88 11.66 -5.81 -0.69
N SER A 89 11.70 -4.56 -0.24
CA SER A 89 12.37 -4.16 1.01
C SER A 89 11.60 -3.06 1.71
N LEU A 90 11.37 -3.24 3.02
CA LEU A 90 10.73 -2.22 3.85
C LEU A 90 11.65 -1.02 4.14
N GLU A 91 12.97 -1.16 3.98
CA GLU A 91 13.93 -0.05 4.16
C GLU A 91 13.77 1.04 3.10
N SER A 92 13.15 0.73 1.95
CA SER A 92 12.84 1.71 0.90
C SER A 92 11.37 2.16 0.89
N LEU A 93 10.58 1.74 1.89
CA LEU A 93 9.16 2.06 1.98
C LEU A 93 8.97 3.52 2.41
N SER A 94 8.71 4.41 1.45
CA SER A 94 8.33 5.80 1.68
C SER A 94 6.99 6.07 1.03
N LEU A 95 6.07 6.69 1.77
CA LEU A 95 4.75 7.08 1.26
C LEU A 95 4.72 8.60 1.09
N GLU A 96 4.33 9.07 -0.08
CA GLU A 96 4.08 10.48 -0.35
C GLU A 96 2.58 10.67 -0.57
N PHE A 97 2.01 11.62 0.17
CA PHE A 97 0.61 12.01 0.09
C PHE A 97 0.56 13.44 -0.46
N SER A 98 0.04 13.60 -1.66
CA SER A 98 -0.04 14.89 -2.35
C SER A 98 -1.49 15.32 -2.53
N ILE A 99 -1.80 16.55 -2.15
CA ILE A 99 -3.12 17.16 -2.36
C ILE A 99 -3.11 17.92 -3.67
N TYR A 100 -4.08 17.61 -4.53
CA TYR A 100 -4.30 18.31 -5.78
C TYR A 100 -5.72 18.86 -5.85
N PRO A 101 -5.95 19.93 -6.60
CA PRO A 101 -7.28 20.21 -7.11
C PRO A 101 -7.77 19.07 -8.00
N ASN A 102 -9.08 18.80 -8.07
CA ASN A 102 -9.59 17.83 -9.05
C ASN A 102 -9.28 18.25 -10.50
N PHE A 103 -9.27 19.57 -10.74
CA PHE A 103 -8.90 20.17 -12.01
C PHE A 103 -7.55 20.89 -11.87
N GLY A 104 -6.54 20.38 -12.57
CA GLY A 104 -5.18 20.91 -12.54
C GLY A 104 -4.16 19.95 -11.91
N THR A 105 -2.89 20.33 -12.01
CA THR A 105 -1.74 19.51 -11.60
C THR A 105 -0.87 20.20 -10.55
N LYS A 106 -1.24 21.42 -10.14
CA LYS A 106 -0.49 22.15 -9.11
C LYS A 106 -0.78 21.56 -7.73
N THR A 107 0.24 21.00 -7.09
CA THR A 107 0.15 20.47 -5.73
C THR A 107 -0.14 21.60 -4.73
N ILE A 108 -1.13 21.38 -3.87
CA ILE A 108 -1.54 22.30 -2.80
C ILE A 108 -0.68 22.09 -1.56
N GLY A 109 -0.46 20.83 -1.20
CA GLY A 109 0.43 20.46 -0.10
C GLY A 109 0.79 18.98 -0.11
N ARG A 110 1.77 18.63 0.71
CA ARG A 110 2.32 17.27 0.80
C ARG A 110 2.57 16.83 2.24
N ALA A 111 2.41 15.53 2.46
CA ALA A 111 2.84 14.82 3.66
C ALA A 111 3.67 13.60 3.23
N VAL A 112 4.70 13.25 4.00
CA VAL A 112 5.62 12.14 3.67
C VAL A 112 5.83 11.25 4.89
N ALA A 113 5.59 9.95 4.71
CA ALA A 113 5.93 8.91 5.70
C ALA A 113 7.28 8.29 5.33
N LEU A 114 8.26 8.39 6.22
CA LEU A 114 9.61 7.87 5.99
C LEU A 114 9.69 6.37 6.35
N PRO A 115 10.63 5.61 5.75
CA PRO A 115 10.85 4.20 6.10
C PRO A 115 11.09 3.97 7.59
N SER A 116 11.79 4.89 8.25
CA SER A 116 12.06 4.84 9.69
C SER A 116 10.80 4.80 10.55
N MET A 117 9.70 5.41 10.10
CA MET A 117 8.41 5.39 10.80
C MET A 117 7.72 4.02 10.71
N MET A 118 8.07 3.22 9.70
CA MET A 118 7.41 1.96 9.38
C MET A 118 8.20 0.72 9.81
N ARG A 119 9.40 0.90 10.41
CA ARG A 119 10.28 -0.21 10.84
C ARG A 119 9.58 -1.18 11.80
N ASP A 120 8.83 -0.65 12.75
CA ASP A 120 8.18 -1.47 13.77
C ASP A 120 6.86 -2.09 13.28
N CYS A 121 6.36 -1.70 12.11
CA CYS A 121 5.06 -2.14 11.57
C CYS A 121 5.04 -3.59 11.07
N THR A 122 6.16 -4.29 11.16
CA THR A 122 6.27 -5.72 10.79
C THR A 122 5.45 -6.64 11.69
N SER A 123 5.05 -6.20 12.88
CA SER A 123 4.22 -6.95 13.82
C SER A 123 2.78 -6.39 13.94
N GLY A 124 2.10 -6.21 12.81
CA GLY A 124 0.66 -5.93 12.77
C GLY A 124 0.29 -4.61 12.11
N THR A 125 -0.71 -3.96 12.68
CA THR A 125 -1.34 -2.75 12.11
C THR A 125 -1.00 -1.55 12.99
N ARG A 126 -0.56 -0.44 12.38
CA ARG A 126 -0.25 0.82 13.08
C ARG A 126 -0.92 2.01 12.43
N ASP A 127 -1.32 2.95 13.28
CA ASP A 127 -1.93 4.21 12.89
C ASP A 127 -0.90 5.34 12.91
N PHE A 128 -0.98 6.23 11.93
CA PHE A 128 -0.10 7.37 11.75
C PHE A 128 -0.91 8.62 11.42
N THR A 129 -0.42 9.75 11.92
CA THR A 129 -0.90 11.09 11.55
C THR A 129 0.29 11.88 11.04
N LEU A 130 0.18 12.46 9.85
CA LEU A 130 1.21 13.32 9.27
C LEU A 130 0.67 14.71 8.97
N PRO A 131 1.44 15.77 9.24
CA PRO A 131 1.08 17.12 8.82
C PRO A 131 1.21 17.26 7.30
N ILE A 132 0.22 17.91 6.69
CA ILE A 132 0.25 18.33 5.29
C ILE A 132 0.85 19.72 5.24
N LEU A 133 1.96 19.87 4.53
CA LEU A 133 2.70 21.12 4.39
C LEU A 133 2.45 21.76 3.01
N ASP A 134 2.22 23.06 2.96
CA ASP A 134 2.19 23.82 1.70
C ASP A 134 3.59 24.08 1.13
N THR A 135 3.67 24.81 0.01
CA THR A 135 4.96 25.18 -0.61
C THR A 135 5.82 26.10 0.24
N ARG A 136 5.24 26.72 1.27
CA ARG A 136 5.92 27.60 2.24
C ARG A 136 6.17 26.90 3.58
N LEU A 137 5.96 25.59 3.65
CA LEU A 137 6.13 24.74 4.83
C LEU A 137 5.19 25.06 6.00
N HIS A 138 4.05 25.69 5.74
CA HIS A 138 2.98 25.82 6.75
C HIS A 138 2.16 24.54 6.80
N VAL A 139 1.78 24.14 8.01
CA VAL A 139 0.84 23.03 8.23
C VAL A 139 -0.56 23.47 7.81
N ILE A 140 -1.02 23.00 6.66
CA ILE A 140 -2.35 23.31 6.11
C ILE A 140 -3.39 22.23 6.41
N GLY A 141 -3.01 21.16 7.10
CA GLY A 141 -3.87 20.05 7.41
C GLY A 141 -3.11 18.83 7.90
N GLU A 142 -3.80 17.71 7.98
CA GLU A 142 -3.31 16.44 8.47
C GLU A 142 -3.88 15.28 7.64
N VAL A 143 -3.09 14.23 7.48
CA VAL A 143 -3.52 12.93 6.94
C VAL A 143 -3.33 11.84 7.99
N ASP A 144 -4.44 11.19 8.30
CA ASP A 144 -4.59 10.04 9.18
C ASP A 144 -4.67 8.78 8.31
N PHE A 145 -3.73 7.85 8.51
CA PHE A 145 -3.73 6.58 7.81
C PHE A 145 -3.24 5.44 8.70
N THR A 146 -3.68 4.24 8.36
CA THR A 146 -3.27 3.00 9.00
C THR A 146 -2.41 2.20 8.03
N VAL A 147 -1.30 1.66 8.49
CA VAL A 147 -0.43 0.75 7.73
C VAL A 147 -0.49 -0.65 8.32
N SER A 148 -0.68 -1.65 7.47
CA SER A 148 -0.56 -3.06 7.80
C SER A 148 0.47 -3.71 6.88
N ILE A 149 1.48 -4.36 7.45
CA ILE A 149 2.57 -4.99 6.69
C ILE A 149 2.53 -6.49 6.94
N ILE A 150 2.44 -7.26 5.86
CA ILE A 150 2.62 -8.71 5.89
C ILE A 150 4.01 -9.00 5.33
N THR A 151 4.90 -9.47 6.20
CA THR A 151 6.29 -9.71 5.83
C THR A 151 6.47 -10.95 4.98
N SER A 152 7.46 -10.92 4.08
CA SER A 152 7.91 -12.11 3.38
C SER A 152 8.34 -13.21 4.35
N PHE A 153 8.12 -14.45 3.95
CA PHE A 153 8.47 -15.60 4.76
C PHE A 153 9.97 -15.90 4.64
N ARG A 154 10.79 -15.44 5.60
CA ARG A 154 12.25 -15.70 5.61
C ARG A 154 12.64 -17.10 6.11
N GLY A 155 11.69 -17.95 6.50
CA GLY A 155 11.92 -18.96 7.55
C GLY A 155 11.78 -20.44 7.21
N ALA A 156 11.37 -20.85 6.02
CA ALA A 156 11.52 -22.25 5.64
C ALA A 156 11.85 -22.33 4.16
N ARG A 157 13.13 -22.60 3.89
CA ARG A 157 13.43 -23.53 2.82
C ARG A 157 12.54 -24.74 3.13
N LEU A 158 11.48 -24.93 2.36
CA LEU A 158 10.81 -26.22 2.28
C LEU A 158 11.90 -27.15 1.72
N GLU A 159 12.79 -27.62 2.60
CA GLU A 159 13.64 -28.76 2.36
C GLU A 159 12.65 -29.87 2.05
N ALA A 160 12.38 -30.08 0.77
CA ALA A 160 11.74 -31.29 0.27
C ALA A 160 12.72 -32.45 0.46
N ASN A 161 13.14 -32.69 1.71
CA ASN A 161 14.10 -33.71 2.06
C ASN A 161 13.59 -34.43 3.30
N GLY A 162 12.84 -35.50 3.05
CA GLY A 162 12.30 -36.36 4.10
C GLY A 162 11.01 -37.09 3.76
N GLY A 163 10.96 -37.79 2.61
CA GLY A 163 10.13 -39.00 2.46
C GLY A 163 8.60 -38.90 2.53
N MET A 164 7.99 -37.73 2.32
CA MET A 164 6.53 -37.65 2.15
C MET A 164 6.22 -37.07 0.78
N GLU A 165 6.03 -37.97 -0.20
CA GLU A 165 5.26 -37.63 -1.38
C GLU A 165 3.93 -37.04 -0.91
N THR A 166 3.71 -35.78 -1.27
CA THR A 166 2.44 -35.15 -0.98
C THR A 166 1.40 -35.85 -1.85
N TYR A 167 0.36 -36.39 -1.23
CA TYR A 167 -0.65 -37.31 -1.77
C TYR A 167 -1.20 -36.95 -3.18
N TRP A 168 -1.15 -35.69 -3.59
CA TRP A 168 -1.60 -35.23 -4.90
C TRP A 168 -0.69 -35.63 -6.08
N LYS A 169 0.48 -36.24 -5.85
CA LYS A 169 1.38 -36.70 -6.94
C LYS A 169 1.32 -38.20 -7.26
N SER A 170 0.60 -39.02 -6.50
CA SER A 170 0.70 -40.48 -6.66
C SER A 170 -0.27 -41.08 -7.70
N THR A 171 -1.17 -40.30 -8.31
CA THR A 171 -2.14 -40.84 -9.30
C THR A 171 -1.62 -40.94 -10.74
N ALA A 172 -0.39 -40.52 -11.02
CA ALA A 172 0.14 -40.49 -12.39
C ALA A 172 0.91 -41.75 -12.82
N LEU A 173 1.15 -42.71 -11.92
CA LEU A 173 1.95 -43.90 -12.22
C LEU A 173 1.13 -45.18 -12.09
N HIS A 174 0.11 -45.34 -12.94
CA HIS A 174 -0.36 -46.68 -13.30
C HIS A 174 -1.03 -46.66 -14.69
N ALA A 175 -0.19 -46.58 -15.73
CA ALA A 175 -0.59 -46.95 -17.08
C ALA A 175 0.61 -47.53 -17.84
N THR A 176 1.10 -48.68 -17.38
CA THR A 176 1.99 -49.52 -18.19
C THR A 176 1.12 -50.41 -19.09
N PRO A 177 1.17 -50.28 -20.42
CA PRO A 177 0.47 -51.20 -21.31
C PRO A 177 1.21 -52.54 -21.28
N ARG A 178 0.48 -53.64 -21.00
CA ARG A 178 1.01 -55.01 -21.11
C ARG A 178 1.21 -55.36 -22.59
N THR A 179 2.45 -55.42 -23.05
CA THR A 179 2.81 -56.13 -24.29
C THR A 179 2.99 -57.61 -23.95
N HIS A 180 2.20 -58.48 -24.58
CA HIS A 180 2.39 -59.93 -24.57
C HIS A 180 3.27 -60.34 -25.77
N PRO A 181 4.30 -61.19 -25.60
CA PRO A 181 4.89 -61.96 -26.68
C PRO A 181 4.33 -63.40 -26.69
N GLY A 182 4.12 -63.96 -27.88
CA GLY A 182 3.72 -65.36 -28.10
C GLY A 182 2.80 -65.50 -29.29
#